data_AF-A0A7Y9XEK3-F1
#
_entry.id   AF-A0A7Y9XEK3-F1
#
_cell.length_a   1.000
_cell.length_b   1.000
_cell.length_c   1.000
_cell.angle_alpha   90.00
_cell.angle_beta   90.00
_cell.angle_gamma   90.00
#
_symmetry.space_group_name_H-M   'P 1'
#
loop_
_entity.id
_entity.type
_entity.pdbx_description
1 polymer ?
#
loop_
_entity_poly.entity_id
_entity_poly.type
_entity_poly.pdbx_seq_one_letter_code
_entity_poly.pdbx_strand_id
1 'polypeptide(L)'
;MSRWYRLRWSRVDNLIVHGALVLGITATGLTGLYALVWITPLLPAGEGMPVNTVTSRLPQDAPEPRVDVATTGAAYEAGPVGLVRLTFHDPTTLERFLLVFPALLGVAAALVVMAMVSRVIRSLGQGDPFVPANVRRVSAIAFTFLAASVLVPLARMVCDGVLRSRALGTEDFTFAVGGPDGVSLTHVFAGLVLAALAEVFRRGTRLREDVRGLV
;
A
#
# COMPACT_ATOMS: atom_id res chain seq x y z
N MET A 1 -42.69 -8.70 18.15
CA MET A 1 -42.31 -7.70 17.12
C MET A 1 -40.93 -7.16 17.47
N SER A 2 -39.87 -7.70 16.85
CA SER A 2 -38.49 -7.37 17.17
C SER A 2 -38.07 -6.04 16.52
N ARG A 3 -37.75 -5.07 17.38
CA ARG A 3 -37.34 -3.71 17.07
C ARG A 3 -35.88 -3.71 16.57
N TRP A 4 -35.62 -4.35 15.43
CA TRP A 4 -34.29 -4.36 14.84
C TRP A 4 -33.90 -2.95 14.38
N TYR A 5 -32.72 -2.52 14.79
CA TYR A 5 -32.10 -1.24 14.50
C TYR A 5 -32.18 -0.93 12.99
N ARG A 6 -33.08 -0.02 12.60
CA ARG A 6 -32.92 0.70 11.33
C ARG A 6 -31.68 1.57 11.50
N LEU A 7 -30.54 1.12 10.99
CA LEU A 7 -29.41 2.01 10.72
C LEU A 7 -29.95 3.14 9.84
N ARG A 8 -30.26 4.29 10.45
CA ARG A 8 -30.68 5.50 9.74
C ARG A 8 -29.43 6.08 9.10
N TRP A 9 -28.98 5.47 8.01
CA TRP A 9 -27.94 6.04 7.16
C TRP A 9 -28.46 7.38 6.66
N SER A 10 -27.95 8.47 7.23
CA SER A 10 -28.45 9.80 6.92
C SER A 10 -27.84 10.29 5.61
N ARG A 11 -28.46 11.33 5.01
CA ARG A 11 -27.86 12.01 3.86
C ARG A 11 -26.49 12.60 4.19
N VAL A 12 -26.29 12.99 5.45
CA VAL A 12 -25.03 13.55 5.95
C VAL A 12 -23.96 12.46 6.02
N ASP A 13 -24.28 11.25 6.49
CA ASP A 13 -23.34 10.12 6.53
C ASP A 13 -22.90 9.74 5.11
N ASN A 14 -23.84 9.74 4.16
CA ASN A 14 -23.52 9.49 2.75
C ASN A 14 -22.60 10.57 2.17
N LEU A 15 -22.85 11.85 2.48
CA LEU A 15 -22.03 12.96 1.99
C LEU A 15 -20.61 12.90 2.57
N ILE A 16 -20.47 12.65 3.87
CA ILE A 16 -19.17 12.57 4.54
C ILE A 16 -18.36 11.41 3.98
N VAL A 17 -18.96 10.22 3.90
CA VAL A 17 -18.26 9.03 3.41
C VAL A 17 -17.88 9.18 1.94
N HIS A 18 -18.75 9.73 1.11
CA HIS A 18 -18.46 9.95 -0.30
C HIS A 18 -17.37 11.01 -0.48
N GLY A 19 -17.44 12.13 0.26
CA GLY A 19 -16.42 13.18 0.23
C GLY A 19 -15.05 12.65 0.66
N ALA A 20 -15.00 11.88 1.74
CA ALA A 20 -13.76 11.25 2.21
C ALA A 20 -13.16 10.29 1.16
N LEU A 21 -14.00 9.49 0.49
CA LEU A 21 -13.54 8.59 -0.57
C LEU A 21 -13.02 9.33 -1.80
N VAL A 22 -13.72 10.36 -2.27
CA VAL A 22 -13.28 11.17 -3.41
C VAL A 22 -11.95 11.84 -3.08
N LEU A 23 -11.84 12.45 -1.90
CA LEU A 23 -10.61 13.07 -1.44
C LEU A 23 -9.46 12.04 -1.34
N GLY A 24 -9.72 10.86 -0.77
CA GLY A 24 -8.73 9.79 -0.67
C GLY A 24 -8.26 9.25 -2.03
N ILE A 25 -9.19 9.04 -2.97
CA ILE A 25 -8.89 8.60 -4.34
C ILE A 25 -8.08 9.68 -5.07
N THR A 26 -8.49 10.94 -4.99
CA THR A 26 -7.79 12.06 -5.62
C THR A 26 -6.39 12.21 -5.06
N ALA A 27 -6.23 12.26 -3.73
CA ALA A 27 -4.93 12.38 -3.10
C ALA A 27 -4.00 11.20 -3.49
N THR A 28 -4.51 9.97 -3.43
CA THR A 28 -3.74 8.77 -3.79
C THR A 28 -3.39 8.74 -5.28
N GLY A 29 -4.32 9.14 -6.14
CA GLY A 29 -4.12 9.25 -7.58
C GLY A 29 -3.08 10.31 -7.94
N LEU A 30 -3.10 11.45 -7.25
CA LEU A 30 -2.08 12.50 -7.40
C LEU A 30 -0.70 12.01 -6.95
N THR A 31 -0.61 11.25 -5.84
CA THR A 31 0.66 10.63 -5.42
C THR A 31 1.18 9.66 -6.47
N GLY A 32 0.32 8.82 -7.05
CA GLY A 32 0.68 7.91 -8.14
C GLY A 32 1.14 8.65 -9.40
N LEU A 33 0.40 9.69 -9.80
CA LEU A 33 0.76 10.52 -10.94
C LEU A 33 2.10 11.22 -10.74
N TYR A 34 2.32 11.79 -9.56
CA TYR A 34 3.59 12.39 -9.18
C TYR A 34 4.74 11.37 -9.30
N ALA A 35 4.57 10.16 -8.77
CA ALA A 35 5.58 9.10 -8.89
C ALA A 35 5.86 8.72 -10.35
N LEU A 36 4.83 8.64 -11.21
CA LEU A 36 4.99 8.37 -12.64
C LEU A 36 5.74 9.47 -13.38
N VAL A 37 5.41 10.74 -13.09
CA VAL A 37 6.14 11.89 -13.66
C VAL A 37 7.57 11.91 -13.13
N TRP A 38 7.80 11.58 -11.87
CA TRP A 38 9.13 11.56 -11.27
C TRP A 38 10.04 10.46 -11.83
N ILE A 39 9.49 9.35 -12.35
CA ILE A 39 10.29 8.36 -13.10
C ILE A 39 10.96 9.01 -14.32
N THR A 40 10.27 9.96 -14.95
CA THR A 40 10.84 10.71 -16.06
C THR A 40 11.88 11.69 -15.54
N PRO A 41 13.00 11.91 -16.25
CA PRO A 41 14.02 12.88 -15.85
C PRO A 41 13.53 14.34 -15.97
N LEU A 42 12.24 14.57 -16.23
CA LEU A 42 11.62 15.90 -16.31
C LEU A 42 11.62 16.63 -14.97
N LEU A 43 11.58 15.89 -13.85
CA LEU A 43 11.66 16.46 -12.51
C LEU A 43 13.06 16.24 -11.92
N PRO A 44 13.69 17.26 -11.32
CA PRO A 44 14.98 17.11 -10.65
C PRO A 44 14.86 16.17 -9.45
N ALA A 45 15.87 15.33 -9.24
CA ALA A 45 16.05 14.59 -8.00
C ALA A 45 16.65 15.55 -6.95
N GLY A 46 15.84 16.51 -6.49
CA GLY A 46 16.28 17.51 -5.52
C GLY A 46 16.76 16.88 -4.21
N GLU A 47 17.74 17.50 -3.57
CA GLU A 47 18.21 17.11 -2.24
C GLU A 47 17.06 17.15 -1.21
N GLY A 48 16.98 16.13 -0.35
CA GLY A 48 15.99 16.06 0.73
C GLY A 48 14.60 15.55 0.35
N MET A 49 14.37 15.16 -0.91
CA MET A 49 13.12 14.50 -1.33
C MET A 49 13.04 13.08 -0.76
N PRO A 50 12.00 12.67 0.01
CA PRO A 50 11.93 11.31 0.55
C PRO A 50 12.04 10.21 -0.51
N VAL A 51 11.62 10.51 -1.74
CA VAL A 51 11.59 9.58 -2.88
C VAL A 51 12.96 9.24 -3.47
N ASN A 52 14.03 9.99 -3.14
CA ASN A 52 15.40 9.67 -3.61
C ASN A 52 16.28 9.01 -2.53
N THR A 53 15.66 8.50 -1.46
CA THR A 53 16.39 7.93 -0.33
C THR A 53 16.03 6.47 -0.08
N VAL A 54 17.05 5.63 0.13
CA VAL A 54 16.91 4.26 0.62
C VAL A 54 17.50 4.19 2.03
N THR A 55 16.68 3.81 3.02
CA THR A 55 17.16 3.53 4.37
C THR A 55 17.41 2.04 4.52
N SER A 56 18.65 1.64 4.82
CA SER A 56 19.04 0.24 4.96
C SER A 56 19.94 0.04 6.18
N ARG A 57 19.87 -1.14 6.81
CA ARG A 57 20.86 -1.53 7.83
C ARG A 57 22.13 -2.00 7.13
N LEU A 58 23.20 -1.22 7.24
CA LEU A 58 24.52 -1.64 6.76
C LEU A 58 25.30 -2.24 7.95
N PRO A 59 25.99 -3.38 7.76
CA PRO A 59 27.02 -3.85 8.69
C PRO A 59 28.10 -2.78 8.89
N GLN A 60 28.76 -2.75 10.07
CA GLN A 60 29.79 -1.75 10.38
C GLN A 60 30.98 -1.77 9.40
N ASP A 61 31.19 -2.88 8.69
CA ASP A 61 32.29 -3.08 7.74
C ASP A 61 31.87 -2.93 6.26
N ALA A 62 30.75 -2.25 5.98
CA ALA A 62 30.28 -2.06 4.60
C ALA A 62 31.27 -1.18 3.80
N PRO A 63 31.55 -1.52 2.53
CA PRO A 63 32.38 -0.70 1.65
C PRO A 63 31.86 0.74 1.54
N GLU A 64 32.77 1.70 1.35
CA GLU A 64 32.37 3.08 1.06
C GLU A 64 31.52 3.14 -0.22
N PRO A 65 30.44 3.94 -0.24
CA PRO A 65 29.62 4.09 -1.43
C PRO A 65 30.43 4.58 -2.62
N ARG A 66 30.08 4.03 -3.79
CA ARG A 66 30.67 4.42 -5.06
C ARG A 66 30.24 5.84 -5.43
N VAL A 67 31.19 6.78 -5.37
CA VAL A 67 31.00 8.21 -5.69
C VAL A 67 30.54 8.41 -7.14
N ASP A 68 30.88 7.48 -8.03
CA ASP A 68 30.45 7.42 -9.43
C ASP A 68 29.00 6.93 -9.62
N VAL A 69 28.39 6.31 -8.60
CA VAL A 69 26.99 5.87 -8.61
C VAL A 69 26.16 6.86 -7.82
N ALA A 70 25.87 8.03 -8.40
CA ALA A 70 24.85 9.00 -8.00
C ALA A 70 24.62 9.25 -6.49
N THR A 71 25.58 8.94 -5.62
CA THR A 71 25.49 8.99 -4.16
C THR A 71 26.57 9.95 -3.70
N THR A 72 26.20 11.06 -3.04
CA THR A 72 27.19 12.04 -2.57
C THR A 72 26.70 12.80 -1.34
N GLY A 73 27.61 13.14 -0.43
CA GLY A 73 27.31 13.92 0.77
C GLY A 73 27.00 13.04 1.98
N ALA A 74 27.94 13.02 2.94
CA ALA A 74 27.92 12.27 4.20
C ALA A 74 27.08 10.99 4.14
N ALA A 75 27.68 9.88 3.67
CA ALA A 75 27.13 8.52 3.66
C ALA A 75 26.67 7.98 5.04
N TYR A 76 26.62 8.85 6.05
CA TYR A 76 26.44 8.61 7.47
C TYR A 76 25.58 9.74 8.07
N GLU A 77 24.28 9.76 7.79
CA GLU A 77 23.37 10.24 8.82
C GLU A 77 23.01 9.05 9.69
N ALA A 78 23.62 8.98 10.88
CA ALA A 78 23.27 7.98 11.89
C ALA A 78 21.80 8.18 12.25
N GLY A 79 20.93 7.39 11.63
CA GLY A 79 19.57 7.21 12.11
C GLY A 79 19.62 6.61 13.52
N PRO A 80 18.56 6.76 14.33
CA PRO A 80 18.49 6.06 15.59
C PRO A 80 18.54 4.55 15.28
N VAL A 81 19.64 3.89 15.69
CA VAL A 81 19.89 2.45 15.59
C VAL A 81 20.33 1.92 14.20
N GLY A 82 21.60 2.09 13.84
CA GLY A 82 22.29 1.25 12.84
C GLY A 82 21.73 1.29 11.40
N LEU A 83 20.95 2.31 11.07
CA LEU A 83 20.38 2.53 9.74
C LEU A 83 21.22 3.57 8.99
N VAL A 84 21.57 3.27 7.74
CA VAL A 84 22.24 4.15 6.79
C VAL A 84 21.23 4.61 5.75
N ARG A 85 21.22 5.90 5.44
CA ARG A 85 20.41 6.50 4.38
C ARG A 85 21.30 6.74 3.15
N LEU A 86 21.00 6.04 2.05
CA LEU A 86 21.61 6.27 0.75
C LEU A 86 20.74 7.27 -0.03
N THR A 87 21.31 8.40 -0.43
CA THR A 87 20.62 9.45 -1.19
C THR A 87 21.14 9.46 -2.63
N PHE A 88 20.23 9.39 -3.59
CA PHE A 88 20.55 9.41 -5.02
C PHE A 88 20.34 10.83 -5.60
N HIS A 89 21.42 11.48 -6.04
CA HIS A 89 21.41 12.87 -6.54
C HIS A 89 21.13 12.97 -8.04
N ASP A 90 21.64 12.03 -8.83
CA ASP A 90 21.35 11.94 -10.26
C ASP A 90 20.94 10.51 -10.65
N PRO A 91 19.79 10.02 -10.13
CA PRO A 91 19.36 8.66 -10.41
C PRO A 91 18.94 8.52 -11.88
N THR A 92 19.45 7.47 -12.51
CA THR A 92 19.02 7.01 -13.83
C THR A 92 17.53 6.69 -13.83
N THR A 93 16.90 6.63 -15.02
CA THR A 93 15.47 6.28 -15.15
C THR A 93 15.13 4.94 -14.50
N LEU A 94 16.05 3.96 -14.56
CA LEU A 94 15.87 2.67 -13.92
C LEU A 94 15.92 2.78 -12.38
N GLU A 95 16.84 3.55 -11.83
CA GLU A 95 16.91 3.78 -10.37
C GLU A 95 15.67 4.52 -9.86
N ARG A 96 15.22 5.53 -10.61
CA ARG A 96 13.96 6.23 -10.31
C ARG A 96 12.79 5.27 -10.30
N PHE A 97 12.69 4.39 -11.30
CA PHE A 97 11.66 3.35 -11.33
C PHE A 97 11.73 2.44 -10.11
N LEU A 98 12.92 1.91 -9.79
CA LEU A 98 13.10 1.01 -8.64
C LEU A 98 12.75 1.70 -7.30
N LEU A 99 13.08 2.98 -7.15
CA LEU A 99 12.78 3.77 -5.94
C LEU A 99 11.28 3.93 -5.69
N VAL A 100 10.47 4.14 -6.75
CA VAL A 100 9.03 4.38 -6.59
C VAL A 100 8.17 3.14 -6.86
N PHE A 101 8.71 2.08 -7.43
CA PHE A 101 7.94 0.88 -7.81
C PHE A 101 7.16 0.26 -6.64
N PRO A 102 7.73 0.06 -5.43
CA PRO A 102 6.96 -0.46 -4.30
C PRO A 102 5.81 0.49 -3.90
N ALA A 103 6.03 1.80 -3.94
CA ALA A 103 5.00 2.78 -3.66
C ALA A 103 3.88 2.76 -4.71
N LEU A 104 4.22 2.60 -5.99
CA LEU A 104 3.25 2.45 -7.07
C LEU A 104 2.36 1.21 -6.91
N LEU A 105 2.93 0.08 -6.45
CA LEU A 105 2.13 -1.10 -6.10
C LEU A 105 1.16 -0.80 -4.95
N GLY A 106 1.61 -0.08 -3.92
CA GLY A 106 0.76 0.36 -2.81
C GLY A 106 -0.36 1.29 -3.26
N VAL A 107 -0.06 2.27 -4.11
CA VAL A 107 -1.03 3.19 -4.72
C VAL A 107 -2.07 2.42 -5.53
N ALA A 108 -1.65 1.48 -6.38
CA ALA A 108 -2.55 0.67 -7.19
C ALA A 108 -3.50 -0.16 -6.30
N ALA A 109 -2.97 -0.83 -5.28
CA ALA A 109 -3.77 -1.59 -4.32
C ALA A 109 -4.77 -0.70 -3.57
N ALA A 110 -4.33 0.47 -3.11
CA ALA A 110 -5.18 1.43 -2.40
C ALA A 110 -6.33 1.94 -3.30
N LEU A 111 -6.05 2.27 -4.57
CA LEU A 111 -7.08 2.67 -5.54
C LEU A 111 -8.09 1.56 -5.79
N VAL A 112 -7.66 0.30 -5.93
CA VAL A 112 -8.57 -0.85 -6.06
C VAL A 112 -9.45 -0.98 -4.82
N VAL A 113 -8.87 -0.93 -3.62
CA VAL A 113 -9.63 -1.01 -2.36
C VAL A 113 -10.65 0.12 -2.26
N MET A 114 -10.24 1.38 -2.47
CA MET A 114 -11.15 2.53 -2.41
C MET A 114 -12.26 2.46 -3.46
N ALA A 115 -11.96 1.97 -4.67
CA ALA A 115 -12.96 1.77 -5.71
C ALA A 115 -13.99 0.69 -5.31
N MET A 116 -13.55 -0.41 -4.70
CA MET A 116 -14.46 -1.46 -4.21
C MET A 116 -15.29 -0.99 -3.02
N VAL A 117 -14.68 -0.27 -2.08
CA VAL A 117 -15.38 0.34 -0.94
C VAL A 117 -16.45 1.32 -1.42
N SER A 118 -16.13 2.18 -2.38
CA SER A 118 -17.08 3.11 -3.02
C SER A 118 -18.29 2.37 -3.62
N ARG A 119 -18.06 1.21 -4.26
CA ARG A 119 -19.14 0.39 -4.82
C ARG A 119 -20.01 -0.24 -3.74
N VAL A 120 -19.43 -0.67 -2.61
CA VAL A 120 -20.17 -1.21 -1.46
C VAL A 120 -21.02 -0.14 -0.80
N ILE A 121 -20.48 1.06 -0.58
CA ILE A 121 -21.25 2.17 0.02
C ILE A 121 -22.39 2.61 -0.89
N ARG A 122 -22.16 2.64 -2.21
CA ARG A 122 -23.23 2.96 -3.16
C ARG A 122 -24.38 1.96 -3.11
N SER A 123 -24.13 0.66 -2.90
CA SER A 123 -25.21 -0.33 -2.72
C SER A 123 -25.86 -0.25 -1.33
N LEU A 124 -25.12 0.15 -0.28
CA LEU A 124 -25.72 0.44 1.03
C LEU A 124 -26.75 1.58 0.94
N GLY A 125 -26.45 2.64 0.18
CA GLY A 125 -27.39 3.74 -0.07
C GLY A 125 -28.65 3.31 -0.82
N GLN A 126 -28.64 2.16 -1.50
CA GLN A 126 -29.80 1.57 -2.19
C GLN A 126 -30.62 0.65 -1.26
N GLY A 127 -30.20 0.47 0.00
CA GLY A 127 -30.99 -0.19 1.04
C GLY A 127 -30.70 -1.68 1.26
N ASP A 128 -29.75 -2.29 0.55
CA ASP A 128 -29.42 -3.71 0.73
C ASP A 128 -27.91 -4.00 0.87
N PRO A 129 -27.39 -4.18 2.10
CA PRO A 129 -26.00 -4.52 2.36
C PRO A 129 -25.57 -5.89 1.82
N PHE A 130 -26.48 -6.87 1.76
CA PHE A 130 -26.18 -8.29 1.55
C PHE A 130 -26.53 -8.78 0.15
N VAL A 131 -26.27 -7.94 -0.86
CA VAL A 131 -26.36 -8.37 -2.25
C VAL A 131 -25.15 -9.25 -2.62
N PRO A 132 -25.31 -10.32 -3.43
CA PRO A 132 -24.20 -11.19 -3.84
C PRO A 132 -23.01 -10.43 -4.45
N ALA A 133 -23.27 -9.30 -5.10
CA ALA A 133 -22.24 -8.41 -5.63
C ALA A 133 -21.33 -7.83 -4.54
N ASN A 134 -21.86 -7.52 -3.35
CA ASN A 134 -21.07 -7.01 -2.23
C ASN A 134 -20.16 -8.07 -1.63
N VAL A 135 -20.56 -9.35 -1.63
CA VAL A 135 -19.68 -10.45 -1.22
C VAL A 135 -18.40 -10.45 -2.05
N ARG A 136 -18.53 -10.40 -3.39
CA ARG A 136 -17.38 -10.35 -4.29
C ARG A 136 -16.51 -9.10 -4.06
N ARG A 137 -17.13 -7.94 -3.80
CA ARG A 137 -16.41 -6.69 -3.54
C ARG A 137 -15.62 -6.74 -2.23
N VAL A 138 -16.22 -7.25 -1.15
CA VAL A 138 -15.56 -7.39 0.16
C VAL A 138 -14.44 -8.42 0.08
N SER A 139 -14.64 -9.55 -0.62
CA SER A 139 -13.57 -10.51 -0.90
C SER A 139 -12.42 -9.90 -1.69
N ALA A 140 -12.72 -9.09 -2.72
CA ALA A 140 -11.69 -8.38 -3.49
C ALA A 140 -10.91 -7.38 -2.63
N ILE A 141 -11.58 -6.64 -1.73
CA ILE A 141 -10.92 -5.73 -0.77
C ILE A 141 -9.96 -6.53 0.12
N ALA A 142 -10.44 -7.61 0.74
CA ALA A 142 -9.64 -8.44 1.64
C ALA A 142 -8.41 -9.03 0.92
N PHE A 143 -8.61 -9.62 -0.25
CA PHE A 143 -7.53 -10.21 -1.04
C PHE A 143 -6.51 -9.16 -1.49
N THR A 144 -6.97 -8.01 -2.00
CA THR A 144 -6.08 -6.92 -2.43
C THR A 144 -5.25 -6.41 -1.27
N PHE A 145 -5.87 -6.19 -0.11
CA PHE A 145 -5.18 -5.71 1.08
C PHE A 145 -4.15 -6.73 1.59
N LEU A 146 -4.54 -8.00 1.68
CA LEU A 146 -3.66 -9.09 2.12
C LEU A 146 -2.48 -9.26 1.14
N ALA A 147 -2.74 -9.30 -0.17
CA ALA A 147 -1.70 -9.39 -1.18
C ALA A 147 -0.75 -8.18 -1.09
N ALA A 148 -1.26 -6.95 -0.99
CA ALA A 148 -0.45 -5.76 -0.86
C ALA A 148 0.41 -5.74 0.41
N SER A 149 -0.10 -6.27 1.53
CA SER A 149 0.64 -6.36 2.80
C SER A 149 1.91 -7.23 2.72
N VAL A 150 2.00 -8.09 1.71
CA VAL A 150 3.14 -8.98 1.47
C VAL A 150 3.93 -8.53 0.23
N LEU A 151 3.27 -8.25 -0.87
CA LEU A 151 3.91 -7.93 -2.15
C LEU A 151 4.63 -6.58 -2.12
N VAL A 152 4.08 -5.56 -1.45
CA VAL A 152 4.72 -4.24 -1.35
C VAL A 152 6.05 -4.30 -0.60
N PRO A 153 6.14 -4.86 0.63
CA PRO A 153 7.43 -4.97 1.32
C PRO A 153 8.40 -5.92 0.61
N LEU A 154 7.92 -6.98 -0.06
CA LEU A 154 8.79 -7.84 -0.88
C LEU A 154 9.37 -7.10 -2.08
N ALA A 155 8.55 -6.33 -2.81
CA ALA A 155 9.02 -5.49 -3.90
C ALA A 155 10.05 -4.47 -3.41
N ARG A 156 9.79 -3.84 -2.24
CA ARG A 156 10.74 -2.92 -1.62
C ARG A 156 12.06 -3.58 -1.29
N MET A 157 12.05 -4.75 -0.67
CA MET A 157 13.28 -5.50 -0.38
C MET A 157 14.10 -5.77 -1.65
N VAL A 158 13.44 -6.21 -2.73
CA VAL A 158 14.13 -6.51 -4.00
C VAL A 158 14.68 -5.24 -4.63
N CYS A 159 13.88 -4.17 -4.73
CA CYS A 159 14.29 -2.89 -5.29
C CYS A 159 15.45 -2.27 -4.50
N ASP A 160 15.33 -2.20 -3.17
CA ASP A 160 16.35 -1.65 -2.28
C ASP A 160 17.64 -2.49 -2.33
N GLY A 161 17.52 -3.83 -2.43
CA GLY A 161 18.67 -4.72 -2.61
C GLY A 161 19.43 -4.47 -3.92
N VAL A 162 18.71 -4.29 -5.04
CA VAL A 162 19.31 -3.95 -6.34
C VAL A 162 19.94 -2.56 -6.33
N LEU A 163 19.29 -1.57 -5.71
CA LEU A 163 19.84 -0.22 -5.58
C LEU A 163 21.10 -0.21 -4.70
N ARG A 164 21.07 -0.95 -3.59
CA ARG A 164 22.21 -1.12 -2.69
C ARG A 164 23.37 -1.84 -3.36
N SER A 165 23.12 -2.91 -4.10
CA SER A 165 24.18 -3.66 -4.77
C SER A 165 24.89 -2.82 -5.83
N ARG A 166 24.15 -1.94 -6.51
CA ARG A 166 24.74 -0.95 -7.43
C ARG A 166 25.57 0.11 -6.71
N ALA A 167 25.07 0.64 -5.60
CA ALA A 167 25.74 1.71 -4.86
C ALA A 167 26.99 1.23 -4.08
N LEU A 168 26.97 0.01 -3.54
CA LEU A 168 28.02 -0.51 -2.64
C LEU A 168 28.84 -1.66 -3.25
N GLY A 169 28.40 -2.24 -4.36
CA GLY A 169 29.04 -3.44 -4.94
C GLY A 169 28.84 -4.72 -4.12
N THR A 170 27.86 -4.76 -3.21
CA THR A 170 27.57 -5.92 -2.34
C THR A 170 26.34 -6.69 -2.81
N GLU A 171 26.35 -8.02 -2.80
CA GLU A 171 25.20 -8.85 -3.21
C GLU A 171 24.26 -9.27 -2.05
N ASP A 172 24.30 -8.56 -0.93
CA ASP A 172 23.54 -8.96 0.26
C ASP A 172 22.05 -8.58 0.17
N PHE A 173 21.19 -9.60 0.20
CA PHE A 173 19.75 -9.45 0.38
C PHE A 173 19.37 -9.78 1.82
N THR A 174 18.90 -8.80 2.58
CA THR A 174 18.40 -9.02 3.95
C THR A 174 16.88 -9.06 3.95
N PHE A 175 16.30 -10.22 4.28
CA PHE A 175 14.85 -10.33 4.52
C PHE A 175 14.55 -10.08 6.00
N ALA A 176 13.74 -9.07 6.28
CA ALA A 176 13.30 -8.74 7.63
C ALA A 176 11.79 -9.03 7.79
N VAL A 177 11.42 -9.62 8.93
CA VAL A 177 10.02 -9.79 9.36
C VAL A 177 9.80 -8.97 10.62
N GLY A 178 8.71 -8.22 10.70
CA GLY A 178 8.35 -7.43 11.89
C GLY A 178 9.16 -6.14 12.11
N GLY A 179 10.07 -5.79 11.19
CA GLY A 179 10.75 -4.49 11.18
C GLY A 179 10.00 -3.42 10.36
N PRO A 180 10.41 -2.13 10.43
CA PRO A 180 9.81 -1.04 9.66
C PRO A 180 9.80 -1.28 8.15
N ASP A 181 10.81 -1.98 7.64
CA ASP A 181 11.00 -2.27 6.22
C ASP A 181 10.62 -3.72 5.85
N GLY A 182 10.13 -4.50 6.80
CA GLY A 182 9.80 -5.91 6.64
C GLY A 182 8.31 -6.17 6.43
N VAL A 183 7.96 -7.45 6.23
CA VAL A 183 6.55 -7.86 6.22
C VAL A 183 5.94 -7.60 7.60
N SER A 184 4.91 -6.75 7.63
CA SER A 184 4.21 -6.41 8.87
C SER A 184 3.13 -7.44 9.17
N LEU A 185 3.36 -8.25 10.21
CA LEU A 185 2.37 -9.23 10.67
C LEU A 185 1.03 -8.57 11.02
N THR A 186 1.04 -7.35 11.58
CA THR A 186 -0.17 -6.59 11.86
C THR A 186 -1.02 -6.34 10.61
N HIS A 187 -0.39 -5.97 9.48
CA HIS A 187 -1.10 -5.77 8.22
C HIS A 187 -1.60 -7.11 7.65
N VAL A 188 -0.81 -8.18 7.74
CA VAL A 188 -1.25 -9.52 7.33
C VAL A 188 -2.46 -9.98 8.14
N PHE A 189 -2.41 -9.84 9.47
CA PHE A 189 -3.54 -10.15 10.36
C PHE A 189 -4.77 -9.30 10.05
N ALA A 190 -4.61 -8.00 9.79
CA ALA A 190 -5.71 -7.15 9.35
C ALA A 190 -6.33 -7.65 8.03
N GLY A 191 -5.52 -8.09 7.07
CA GLY A 191 -5.99 -8.72 5.83
C GLY A 191 -6.76 -10.01 6.08
N LEU A 192 -6.31 -10.85 7.01
CA LEU A 192 -7.02 -12.07 7.40
C LEU A 192 -8.35 -11.77 8.11
N VAL A 193 -8.40 -10.72 8.95
CA VAL A 193 -9.65 -10.26 9.55
C VAL A 193 -10.63 -9.77 8.48
N LEU A 194 -10.16 -9.00 7.49
CA LEU A 194 -10.98 -8.58 6.35
C LEU A 194 -11.50 -9.79 5.55
N ALA A 195 -10.68 -10.83 5.37
CA ALA A 195 -11.09 -12.07 4.71
C ALA A 195 -12.15 -12.83 5.51
N ALA A 196 -12.00 -12.90 6.84
CA ALA A 196 -13.00 -13.46 7.74
C ALA A 196 -14.33 -12.67 7.68
N LEU A 197 -14.26 -11.33 7.61
CA LEU A 197 -15.45 -10.50 7.39
C LEU A 197 -16.11 -10.79 6.04
N ALA A 198 -15.33 -10.95 4.96
CA ALA A 198 -15.86 -11.34 3.65
C ALA A 198 -16.62 -12.67 3.73
N GLU A 199 -16.11 -13.63 4.50
CA GLU A 199 -16.76 -14.92 4.73
C GLU A 199 -18.09 -14.78 5.49
N VAL A 200 -18.14 -13.91 6.49
CA VAL A 200 -19.39 -13.60 7.21
C VAL A 200 -20.44 -13.03 6.25
N PHE A 201 -20.05 -12.11 5.35
CA PHE A 201 -20.95 -11.58 4.32
C PHE A 201 -21.46 -12.68 3.37
N ARG A 202 -20.58 -13.62 2.99
CA ARG A 202 -20.95 -14.77 2.15
C ARG A 202 -22.01 -15.65 2.82
N ARG A 203 -21.79 -16.01 4.08
CA ARG A 203 -22.73 -16.83 4.86
C ARG A 203 -24.06 -16.10 5.11
N GLY A 204 -24.00 -14.80 5.43
CA GLY A 204 -25.19 -13.97 5.62
C GLY A 204 -26.07 -13.87 4.36
N THR A 205 -25.45 -13.81 3.18
CA THR A 205 -26.17 -13.82 1.89
C THR A 205 -26.86 -15.16 1.65
N ARG A 206 -26.16 -16.28 1.90
CA ARG A 206 -26.72 -17.64 1.75
C ARG A 206 -27.91 -17.90 2.68
N LEU A 207 -27.79 -17.53 3.95
CA LEU A 207 -28.89 -17.68 4.93
C LEU A 207 -30.16 -16.93 4.50
N ARG A 208 -30.00 -15.78 3.82
CA ARG A 208 -31.13 -14.99 3.33
C ARG A 208 -31.80 -15.61 2.11
N GLU A 209 -31.02 -16.25 1.24
CA GLU A 209 -31.54 -17.03 0.12
C GLU A 209 -32.35 -18.23 0.64
N ASP A 210 -31.82 -18.95 1.63
CA ASP A 210 -32.49 -20.10 2.26
C ASP A 210 -33.84 -19.69 2.89
N VAL A 211 -33.90 -18.56 3.60
CA VAL A 211 -35.17 -18.07 4.21
C VAL A 211 -36.19 -17.63 3.15
N ARG A 212 -35.76 -17.04 2.04
CA ARG A 212 -36.65 -16.66 0.94
C ARG A 212 -37.22 -17.86 0.18
N GLY A 213 -36.52 -18.99 0.17
CA GLY A 213 -36.98 -20.23 -0.47
C GLY A 213 -37.98 -21.04 0.37
N LEU A 214 -38.24 -20.64 1.62
CA LEU A 214 -39.18 -21.30 2.54
C LEU A 214 -40.56 -20.63 2.59
N VAL A 215 -40.81 -19.61 1.77
CA VAL A 215 -42.08 -18.86 1.68
C VAL A 215 -42.77 -19.12 0.35
#